data_AF-A0A847QNG0-F1
#
_entry.id   AF-A0A847QNG0-F1
#
_cell.length_a   1.000
_cell.length_b   1.000
_cell.length_c   1.000
_cell.angle_alpha   90.00
_cell.angle_beta   90.00
_cell.angle_gamma   90.00
#
_symmetry.space_group_name_H-M   'P 1'
#
loop_
_entity.id
_entity.type
_entity.pdbx_description
1 polymer ?
#
loop_
_entity_poly.entity_id
_entity_poly.type
_entity_poly.pdbx_seq_one_letter_code
_entity_poly.pdbx_strand_id
1 'polypeptide(L)'
;MFVSEYNQLAFQFINSFNCKKIPNVTIIVGSSGLGKTLILNELHQRIQNTTYNSILIDSKKFASKYAYAAYKQELNSFRKIFRNTNILLLDNINSLQGKLKTINELYFTLDAILNNGGKTVITYRGQDLDLDFLGEKFASKIKSGLIIKLKRPSEKEIKNFIRYRFPDLDDLSIFDTCYEGNLKKIVDSFRP
;
A
#
# COMPACT_ATOMS: atom_id res chain seq x y z
N MET A 1 -3.99 4.58 15.92
CA MET A 1 -2.81 3.98 15.25
C MET A 1 -1.59 4.27 16.11
N PHE A 2 -0.76 3.27 16.41
CA PHE A 2 0.51 3.50 17.12
C PHE A 2 1.52 4.15 16.17
N VAL A 3 2.06 5.29 16.58
CA VAL A 3 3.02 6.07 15.78
C VAL A 3 4.37 6.07 16.48
N SER A 4 5.41 5.75 15.74
CA SER A 4 6.79 5.81 16.20
C SER A 4 7.74 6.10 15.03
N GLU A 5 9.05 6.12 15.27
CA GLU A 5 10.02 6.51 14.24
C GLU A 5 9.91 5.64 12.98
N TYR A 6 9.55 4.36 13.12
CA TYR A 6 9.45 3.44 11.99
C TYR A 6 8.33 3.79 10.98
N ASN A 7 7.27 4.48 11.40
CA ASN A 7 6.10 4.82 10.57
C ASN A 7 5.70 6.30 10.58
N GLN A 8 6.45 7.16 11.26
CA GLN A 8 6.14 8.59 11.43
C GLN A 8 5.94 9.32 10.10
N LEU A 9 6.81 9.09 9.11
CA LEU A 9 6.69 9.74 7.79
C LEU A 9 5.39 9.34 7.06
N ALA A 10 5.00 8.07 7.14
CA ALA A 10 3.75 7.61 6.56
C ALA A 10 2.55 8.23 7.28
N PHE A 11 2.60 8.36 8.61
CA PHE A 11 1.55 8.99 9.38
C PHE A 11 1.43 10.50 9.09
N GLN A 12 2.56 11.21 8.94
CA GLN A 12 2.58 12.60 8.51
C GLN A 12 1.98 12.77 7.12
N PHE A 13 2.30 11.87 6.17
CA PHE A 13 1.69 11.85 4.85
C PHE A 13 0.16 11.68 4.90
N ILE A 14 -0.33 10.73 5.71
CA ILE A 14 -1.78 10.53 5.90
C ILE A 14 -2.45 11.77 6.50
N ASN A 15 -1.84 12.39 7.51
CA ASN A 15 -2.42 13.54 8.20
C ASN A 15 -2.42 14.81 7.36
N SER A 16 -1.37 15.02 6.56
CA SER A 16 -1.25 16.16 5.65
C SER A 16 -1.89 15.90 4.29
N PHE A 17 -2.55 14.75 4.10
CA PHE A 17 -3.04 14.33 2.80
C PHE A 17 -4.04 15.35 2.24
N ASN A 18 -3.69 15.90 1.09
CA ASN A 18 -4.53 16.77 0.31
C ASN A 18 -4.33 16.45 -1.17
N CYS A 19 -5.40 16.06 -1.85
CA CYS A 19 -5.37 15.59 -3.24
C CYS A 19 -4.68 16.58 -4.18
N LYS A 20 -4.74 17.88 -3.91
CA LYS A 20 -4.11 18.92 -4.74
C LYS A 20 -2.61 19.08 -4.47
N LYS A 21 -2.14 18.76 -3.26
CA LYS A 21 -0.76 19.02 -2.83
C LYS A 21 0.16 17.80 -2.91
N ILE A 22 -0.40 16.59 -3.00
CA ILE A 22 0.43 15.40 -3.04
C ILE A 22 1.07 15.14 -4.41
N PRO A 23 2.25 14.51 -4.46
CA PRO A 23 2.87 14.05 -5.69
C PRO A 23 1.98 13.08 -6.47
N ASN A 24 2.15 13.07 -7.79
CA ASN A 24 1.35 12.26 -8.72
C ASN A 24 1.40 10.77 -8.40
N VAL A 25 2.60 10.27 -8.09
CA VAL A 25 2.81 8.90 -7.63
C VAL A 25 3.43 8.97 -6.24
N THR A 26 2.86 8.23 -5.30
CA THR A 26 3.46 7.96 -3.99
C THR A 26 3.61 6.46 -3.83
N ILE A 27 4.78 6.02 -3.36
CA ILE A 27 5.05 4.62 -3.07
C ILE A 27 5.45 4.42 -1.62
N ILE A 28 4.79 3.49 -0.94
CA ILE A 28 5.06 3.11 0.44
C ILE A 28 5.80 1.77 0.42
N VAL A 29 7.06 1.80 0.84
CA VAL A 29 8.00 0.67 0.77
C VAL A 29 8.22 0.11 2.18
N GLY A 30 8.18 -1.21 2.34
CA GLY A 30 8.59 -1.83 3.59
C GLY A 30 8.43 -3.35 3.62
N SER A 31 9.09 -3.99 4.59
CA SER A 31 8.98 -5.44 4.85
C SER A 31 7.54 -5.87 5.16
N SER A 32 7.30 -7.19 5.15
CA SER A 32 6.01 -7.75 5.57
C SER A 32 5.67 -7.33 7.01
N GLY A 33 4.38 -7.16 7.32
CA GLY A 33 3.92 -6.86 8.69
C GLY A 33 4.04 -5.40 9.15
N LEU A 34 4.64 -4.50 8.37
CA LEU A 34 4.82 -3.08 8.77
C LEU A 34 3.56 -2.19 8.63
N GLY A 35 2.38 -2.77 8.45
CA GLY A 35 1.13 -1.99 8.37
C GLY A 35 0.88 -1.23 7.06
N LYS A 36 1.55 -1.59 5.95
CA LYS A 36 1.34 -0.96 4.62
C LYS A 36 -0.14 -0.92 4.19
N THR A 37 -0.82 -2.07 4.28
CA THR A 37 -2.25 -2.19 3.96
C THR A 37 -3.11 -1.35 4.92
N LEU A 38 -2.74 -1.30 6.21
CA LEU A 38 -3.42 -0.45 7.19
C LEU A 38 -3.28 1.03 6.82
N ILE A 39 -2.08 1.49 6.46
CA ILE A 39 -1.82 2.86 6.00
C ILE A 39 -2.67 3.21 4.76
N LEU A 40 -2.74 2.31 3.77
CA LEU A 40 -3.60 2.49 2.60
C LEU A 40 -5.09 2.57 2.97
N ASN A 41 -5.56 1.74 3.89
CA ASN A 41 -6.96 1.74 4.37
C ASN A 41 -7.31 3.05 5.08
N GLU A 42 -6.45 3.49 6.00
CA GLU A 42 -6.62 4.76 6.73
C GLU A 42 -6.66 5.94 5.76
N LEU A 43 -5.78 5.93 4.76
CA LEU A 43 -5.79 6.94 3.72
C LEU A 43 -7.09 6.90 2.89
N HIS A 44 -7.53 5.70 2.49
CA HIS A 44 -8.78 5.51 1.76
C HIS A 44 -9.98 6.06 2.53
N GLN A 45 -10.08 5.76 3.83
CA GLN A 45 -11.17 6.25 4.68
C GLN A 45 -11.17 7.78 4.77
N ARG A 46 -10.00 8.42 4.85
CA ARG A 46 -9.91 9.89 4.81
C ARG A 46 -10.38 10.47 3.49
N ILE A 47 -10.03 9.84 2.37
CA ILE A 47 -10.45 10.28 1.03
C ILE A 47 -11.96 10.14 0.87
N GLN A 48 -12.57 9.09 1.43
CA GLN A 48 -14.02 8.90 1.39
C GLN A 48 -14.81 10.06 2.05
N ASN A 49 -14.20 10.80 2.97
CA ASN A 49 -14.78 11.99 3.59
C ASN A 49 -14.58 13.27 2.76
N THR A 50 -14.10 13.15 1.51
CA THR A 50 -13.87 14.27 0.58
C THR A 50 -14.74 14.12 -0.67
N THR A 51 -14.71 15.10 -1.58
CA THR A 51 -15.44 15.05 -2.86
C THR A 51 -14.76 14.20 -3.94
N TYR A 52 -13.55 13.70 -3.67
CA TYR A 52 -12.77 12.93 -4.64
C TYR A 52 -13.19 11.46 -4.66
N ASN A 53 -13.45 10.91 -5.85
CA ASN A 53 -13.67 9.48 -5.97
C ASN A 53 -12.33 8.73 -5.82
N SER A 54 -12.36 7.56 -5.18
CA SER A 54 -11.16 6.74 -4.98
C SER A 54 -11.45 5.26 -5.12
N ILE A 55 -10.41 4.51 -5.51
CA ILE A 55 -10.46 3.05 -5.62
C ILE A 55 -9.31 2.49 -4.80
N LEU A 56 -9.64 1.69 -3.79
CA LEU A 56 -8.70 0.82 -3.10
C LEU A 56 -8.78 -0.60 -3.65
N ILE A 57 -7.64 -1.13 -4.11
CA ILE A 57 -7.58 -2.48 -4.68
C ILE A 57 -6.22 -3.15 -4.43
N ASP A 58 -6.25 -4.44 -4.09
CA ASP A 58 -5.05 -5.28 -4.10
C ASP A 58 -4.65 -5.64 -5.54
N SER A 59 -3.36 -5.62 -5.83
CA SER A 59 -2.82 -5.87 -7.17
C SER A 59 -3.22 -7.24 -7.75
N LYS A 60 -3.38 -8.29 -6.93
CA LYS A 60 -3.93 -9.57 -7.39
C LYS A 60 -5.37 -9.43 -7.85
N LYS A 61 -6.19 -8.67 -7.10
CA LYS A 61 -7.59 -8.42 -7.48
C LYS A 61 -7.70 -7.57 -8.74
N PHE A 62 -6.79 -6.60 -8.93
CA PHE A 62 -6.67 -5.88 -10.20
C PHE A 62 -6.36 -6.83 -11.35
N ALA A 63 -5.38 -7.73 -11.17
CA ALA A 63 -5.03 -8.74 -12.18
C ALA A 63 -6.20 -9.65 -12.52
N SER A 64 -6.92 -10.16 -11.52
CA SER A 64 -8.09 -11.03 -11.74
C SER A 64 -9.22 -10.30 -12.45
N LYS A 65 -9.50 -9.04 -12.08
CA LYS A 65 -10.51 -8.21 -12.77
C LYS A 65 -10.13 -7.94 -14.22
N TYR A 66 -8.86 -7.64 -14.48
CA TYR A 66 -8.37 -7.45 -15.84
C TYR A 66 -8.51 -8.72 -16.67
N ALA A 67 -8.09 -9.87 -16.14
CA ALA A 67 -8.19 -11.16 -16.83
C ALA A 67 -9.66 -11.51 -17.14
N TYR A 68 -10.55 -11.30 -16.18
CA TYR A 68 -11.99 -11.52 -16.37
C TYR A 68 -12.58 -10.60 -17.44
N ALA A 69 -12.27 -9.30 -17.40
CA ALA A 69 -12.73 -8.34 -18.41
C ALA A 69 -12.17 -8.65 -19.80
N ALA A 70 -10.92 -9.10 -19.91
CA ALA A 70 -10.34 -9.56 -21.17
C ALA A 70 -11.09 -10.78 -21.72
N TYR A 71 -11.37 -11.76 -20.86
CA TYR A 71 -12.12 -12.98 -21.22
C TYR A 71 -13.55 -12.67 -21.68
N LYS A 72 -14.24 -11.74 -21.00
CA LYS A 72 -15.60 -11.31 -21.34
C LYS A 72 -15.69 -10.24 -22.43
N GLN A 73 -14.57 -9.80 -22.99
CA GLN A 73 -14.51 -8.68 -23.95
C GLN A 73 -15.06 -7.35 -23.38
N GLU A 74 -14.97 -7.16 -22.07
CA GLU A 74 -15.47 -6.01 -21.31
C GLU A 74 -14.34 -5.03 -20.90
N LEU A 75 -13.23 -5.02 -21.63
CA LEU A 75 -12.07 -4.17 -21.31
C LEU A 75 -12.41 -2.68 -21.28
N ASN A 76 -13.35 -2.23 -22.10
CA ASN A 76 -13.80 -0.83 -22.10
C ASN A 76 -14.45 -0.45 -20.77
N SER A 77 -15.32 -1.31 -20.23
CA SER A 77 -15.95 -1.12 -18.93
C SER A 77 -14.93 -1.15 -17.80
N PHE A 78 -13.99 -2.11 -17.82
CA PHE A 78 -12.87 -2.16 -16.88
C PHE A 78 -12.09 -0.84 -16.88
N ARG A 79 -11.67 -0.36 -18.07
CA ARG A 79 -10.90 0.88 -18.21
C ARG A 79 -11.67 2.09 -17.72
N LYS A 80 -12.97 2.19 -18.02
CA LYS A 80 -13.82 3.30 -17.57
C LYS A 80 -13.87 3.38 -16.04
N ILE A 81 -13.97 2.23 -15.36
CA ILE A 81 -13.99 2.18 -13.89
C ILE A 81 -12.67 2.69 -13.30
N PHE A 82 -11.53 2.17 -13.77
CA PHE A 82 -10.24 2.50 -13.16
C PHE A 82 -9.69 3.86 -13.62
N ARG A 83 -9.85 4.26 -14.88
CA ARG A 83 -9.23 5.48 -15.44
C ARG A 83 -9.97 6.77 -15.10
N ASN A 84 -11.21 6.68 -14.63
CA ASN A 84 -12.01 7.85 -14.21
C ASN A 84 -11.92 8.13 -12.70
N THR A 85 -11.01 7.47 -11.97
CA THR A 85 -10.79 7.76 -10.55
C THR A 85 -9.84 8.93 -10.36
N ASN A 86 -10.08 9.73 -9.32
CA ASN A 86 -9.20 10.80 -8.88
C ASN A 86 -8.04 10.22 -8.08
N ILE A 87 -8.26 9.13 -7.33
CA ILE A 87 -7.22 8.50 -6.51
C ILE A 87 -7.27 6.98 -6.63
N LEU A 88 -6.19 6.39 -7.15
CA LEU A 88 -5.98 4.93 -7.14
C LEU A 88 -5.03 4.53 -6.01
N LEU A 89 -5.54 3.72 -5.10
CA LEU A 89 -4.81 3.12 -3.99
C LEU A 89 -4.56 1.64 -4.32
N LEU A 90 -3.32 1.30 -4.67
CA LEU A 90 -2.94 -0.03 -5.13
C LEU A 90 -2.08 -0.74 -4.08
N ASP A 91 -2.62 -1.81 -3.50
CA ASP A 91 -1.88 -2.60 -2.52
C ASP A 91 -1.02 -3.68 -3.20
N ASN A 92 0.19 -3.88 -2.68
CA ASN A 92 1.11 -4.98 -2.92
C ASN A 92 1.47 -5.21 -4.41
N ILE A 93 2.10 -4.22 -5.04
CA ILE A 93 2.47 -4.24 -6.47
C ILE A 93 3.35 -5.44 -6.86
N ASN A 94 4.15 -5.97 -5.94
CA ASN A 94 4.96 -7.17 -6.14
C ASN A 94 4.13 -8.38 -6.59
N SER A 95 2.84 -8.42 -6.28
CA SER A 95 1.94 -9.50 -6.73
C SER A 95 1.72 -9.56 -8.24
N LEU A 96 2.20 -8.56 -8.99
CA LEU A 96 2.14 -8.54 -10.46
C LEU A 96 3.38 -9.14 -11.13
N GLN A 97 4.42 -9.51 -10.37
CA GLN A 97 5.61 -10.12 -10.94
C GLN A 97 5.25 -11.32 -11.83
N GLY A 98 5.81 -11.35 -13.05
CA GLY A 98 5.49 -12.37 -14.07
C GLY A 98 4.18 -12.14 -14.84
N LYS A 99 3.33 -11.17 -14.46
CA LYS A 99 2.04 -10.88 -15.13
C LYS A 99 2.15 -9.74 -16.13
N LEU A 100 2.99 -9.91 -17.16
CA LEU A 100 3.36 -8.84 -18.11
C LEU A 100 2.15 -8.08 -18.72
N LYS A 101 1.09 -8.79 -19.13
CA LYS A 101 -0.12 -8.16 -19.68
C LYS A 101 -0.82 -7.27 -18.65
N THR A 102 -0.90 -7.71 -17.40
CA THR A 102 -1.49 -6.92 -16.30
C THR A 102 -0.62 -5.72 -15.96
N ILE A 103 0.70 -5.87 -15.94
CA ILE A 103 1.64 -4.77 -15.69
C ILE A 103 1.46 -3.68 -16.76
N ASN A 104 1.38 -4.07 -18.04
CA ASN A 104 1.15 -3.13 -19.13
C ASN A 104 -0.19 -2.40 -19.01
N GLU A 105 -1.30 -3.11 -18.72
CA GLU A 105 -2.59 -2.44 -18.52
C GLU A 105 -2.58 -1.51 -17.30
N LEU A 106 -1.90 -1.89 -16.21
CA LEU A 106 -1.73 -1.04 -15.04
C LEU A 106 -0.95 0.23 -15.38
N TYR A 107 0.14 0.11 -16.14
CA TYR A 107 0.92 1.26 -16.60
C TYR A 107 0.05 2.27 -17.37
N PHE A 108 -0.72 1.80 -18.36
CA PHE A 108 -1.61 2.70 -19.11
C PHE A 108 -2.77 3.25 -18.28
N THR A 109 -3.25 2.47 -17.30
CA THR A 109 -4.28 2.94 -16.37
C THR A 109 -3.76 4.06 -15.47
N LEU A 110 -2.56 3.89 -14.90
CA LEU A 110 -1.91 4.93 -14.11
C LEU A 110 -1.65 6.16 -14.96
N ASP A 111 -1.11 5.99 -16.17
CA ASP A 111 -0.84 7.11 -17.08
C ASP A 111 -2.09 7.95 -17.35
N ALA A 112 -3.21 7.30 -17.67
CA ALA A 112 -4.49 7.96 -17.89
C ALA A 112 -4.99 8.72 -16.63
N ILE A 113 -4.87 8.11 -15.45
CA ILE A 113 -5.25 8.77 -14.18
C ILE A 113 -4.41 10.03 -13.96
N LEU A 114 -3.09 9.93 -14.13
CA LEU A 114 -2.17 11.05 -13.89
C LEU A 114 -2.37 12.18 -14.90
N ASN A 115 -2.60 11.86 -16.17
CA ASN A 115 -2.87 12.85 -17.21
C ASN A 115 -4.18 13.62 -16.95
N ASN A 116 -5.13 13.00 -16.25
CA ASN A 116 -6.38 13.64 -15.82
C ASN A 116 -6.25 14.39 -14.47
N GLY A 117 -5.02 14.58 -13.96
CA GLY A 117 -4.76 15.24 -12.68
C GLY A 117 -5.02 14.38 -11.45
N GLY A 118 -5.33 13.09 -11.64
CA GLY A 118 -5.49 12.11 -10.57
C GLY A 118 -4.16 11.72 -9.92
N LYS A 119 -4.25 11.03 -8.79
CA LYS A 119 -3.12 10.64 -7.93
C LYS A 119 -3.12 9.15 -7.67
N THR A 120 -1.94 8.61 -7.38
CA THR A 120 -1.78 7.17 -7.20
C THR A 120 -0.91 6.91 -5.97
N VAL A 121 -1.35 6.00 -5.11
CA VAL A 121 -0.59 5.53 -3.94
C VAL A 121 -0.43 4.03 -4.03
N ILE A 122 0.80 3.56 -4.03
CA ILE A 122 1.16 2.17 -4.28
C ILE A 122 1.91 1.64 -3.06
N THR A 123 1.67 0.41 -2.63
CA THR A 123 2.57 -0.24 -1.66
C THR A 123 3.46 -1.27 -2.33
N TYR A 124 4.67 -1.36 -1.79
CA TYR A 124 5.70 -2.30 -2.18
C TYR A 124 6.21 -3.07 -0.97
N ARG A 125 6.33 -4.38 -1.12
CA ARG A 125 6.85 -5.30 -0.10
C ARG A 125 8.29 -5.68 -0.44
N GLY A 126 9.24 -5.08 0.27
CA GLY A 126 10.66 -5.39 0.20
C GLY A 126 11.48 -4.49 1.12
N GLN A 127 12.76 -4.80 1.27
CA GLN A 127 13.72 -3.94 1.98
C GLN A 127 14.17 -2.80 1.07
N ASP A 128 14.56 -3.15 -0.16
CA ASP A 128 14.94 -2.22 -1.21
C ASP A 128 13.91 -2.18 -2.32
N LEU A 129 13.83 -1.01 -2.98
CA LEU A 129 12.86 -0.76 -4.04
C LEU A 129 13.39 -1.27 -5.38
N ASP A 130 13.24 -2.58 -5.61
CA ASP A 130 13.49 -3.21 -6.91
C ASP A 130 12.20 -3.25 -7.74
N LEU A 131 12.19 -2.52 -8.85
CA LEU A 131 11.04 -2.36 -9.74
C LEU A 131 11.31 -2.85 -11.16
N ASP A 132 12.40 -3.61 -11.38
CA ASP A 132 12.83 -3.98 -12.73
C ASP A 132 11.77 -4.84 -13.45
N PHE A 133 11.01 -5.63 -12.69
CA PHE A 133 9.90 -6.43 -13.20
C PHE A 133 8.75 -5.60 -13.81
N LEU A 134 8.68 -4.28 -13.54
CA LEU A 134 7.69 -3.38 -14.11
C LEU A 134 8.11 -2.82 -15.48
N GLY A 135 9.37 -2.99 -15.87
CA GLY A 135 9.96 -2.36 -17.04
C GLY A 135 10.37 -0.91 -16.80
N GLU A 136 11.36 -0.45 -17.57
CA GLU A 136 12.08 0.81 -17.37
C GLU A 136 11.14 2.03 -17.26
N LYS A 137 10.21 2.19 -18.20
CA LYS A 137 9.29 3.35 -18.23
C LYS A 137 8.39 3.42 -17.00
N PHE A 138 7.86 2.28 -16.58
CA PHE A 138 6.95 2.23 -15.44
C PHE A 138 7.73 2.40 -14.12
N ALA A 139 8.85 1.71 -13.99
CA ALA A 139 9.76 1.86 -12.85
C ALA A 139 10.24 3.31 -12.69
N SER A 140 10.67 3.95 -13.78
CA SER A 140 11.11 5.37 -13.78
C SER A 140 9.99 6.30 -13.31
N LYS A 141 8.76 6.08 -13.77
CA LYS A 141 7.60 6.90 -13.38
C LYS A 141 7.22 6.74 -11.90
N ILE A 142 7.39 5.54 -11.33
CA ILE A 142 7.22 5.32 -9.90
C ILE A 142 8.34 5.99 -9.11
N LYS A 143 9.61 5.83 -9.55
CA LYS A 143 10.78 6.38 -8.87
C LYS A 143 10.83 7.91 -8.89
N SER A 144 10.23 8.57 -9.89
CA SER A 144 10.10 10.03 -9.93
C SER A 144 9.03 10.58 -8.97
N GLY A 145 8.28 9.71 -8.30
CA GLY A 145 7.29 10.08 -7.29
C GLY A 145 7.86 10.23 -5.89
N LEU A 146 6.98 10.31 -4.89
CA LEU A 146 7.35 10.31 -3.47
C LEU A 146 7.55 8.89 -2.97
N ILE A 147 8.73 8.60 -2.41
CA ILE A 147 9.03 7.31 -1.78
C ILE A 147 8.99 7.46 -0.26
N ILE A 148 8.07 6.74 0.38
CA ILE A 148 7.95 6.66 1.85
C ILE A 148 8.44 5.28 2.27
N LYS A 149 9.60 5.23 2.94
CA LYS A 149 10.15 3.98 3.49
C LYS A 149 9.67 3.77 4.92
N LEU A 150 9.01 2.65 5.17
CA LEU A 150 8.73 2.14 6.51
C LEU A 150 9.95 1.37 7.01
N LYS A 151 10.45 1.76 8.18
CA LYS A 151 11.58 1.07 8.80
C LYS A 151 11.07 -0.17 9.55
N ARG A 152 11.98 -1.10 9.82
CA ARG A 152 11.69 -2.17 10.80
C ARG A 152 11.64 -1.53 12.19
N PRO A 153 10.61 -1.81 13.01
CA PRO A 153 10.58 -1.31 14.37
C PRO A 153 11.70 -1.98 15.18
N SER A 154 12.36 -1.18 16.02
CA SER A 154 13.29 -1.67 17.04
C SER A 154 12.56 -2.51 18.09
N GLU A 155 13.31 -3.31 18.85
CA GLU A 155 12.76 -4.09 19.96
C GLU A 155 11.99 -3.20 20.95
N LYS A 156 12.53 -2.02 21.27
CA LYS A 156 11.88 -1.03 22.12
C LYS A 156 10.55 -0.54 21.56
N GLU A 157 10.47 -0.29 20.25
CA GLU A 157 9.22 0.13 19.60
C GLU A 157 8.17 -0.98 19.60
N ILE A 158 8.58 -2.24 19.40
CA ILE A 158 7.68 -3.41 19.52
C ILE A 158 7.15 -3.51 20.95
N LYS A 159 8.02 -3.36 21.96
CA LYS A 159 7.62 -3.34 23.38
C LYS A 159 6.58 -2.27 23.68
N ASN A 160 6.81 -1.06 23.18
CA ASN A 160 5.88 0.05 23.33
C ASN A 160 4.55 -0.21 22.60
N PHE A 161 4.58 -0.82 21.42
CA PHE A 161 3.37 -1.18 20.68
C PHE A 161 2.52 -2.20 21.44
N ILE A 162 3.13 -3.25 21.99
CA ILE A 162 2.40 -4.28 22.75
C ILE A 162 1.74 -3.65 23.98
N ARG A 163 2.48 -2.86 24.77
CA ARG A 163 1.90 -2.12 25.92
C ARG A 163 0.76 -1.19 25.52
N TYR A 164 0.90 -0.51 24.37
CA TYR A 164 -0.16 0.36 23.85
C TYR A 164 -1.40 -0.44 23.43
N ARG A 165 -1.23 -1.63 22.86
CA ARG A 165 -2.34 -2.44 22.32
C ARG A 165 -3.01 -3.34 23.37
N PHE A 166 -2.23 -3.77 24.37
CA PHE A 166 -2.59 -4.69 25.44
C PHE A 166 -2.05 -4.14 26.77
N PRO A 167 -2.73 -3.17 27.38
CA PRO A 167 -2.27 -2.52 28.61
C PRO A 167 -2.27 -3.46 29.82
N ASP A 168 -3.14 -4.48 29.83
CA ASP A 168 -3.32 -5.43 30.94
C ASP A 168 -2.36 -6.63 30.87
N LEU A 169 -1.35 -6.58 29.98
CA LEU A 169 -0.44 -7.69 29.72
C LEU A 169 0.84 -7.55 30.57
N ASP A 170 0.85 -8.25 31.71
CA ASP A 170 1.96 -8.21 32.67
C ASP A 170 3.16 -9.08 32.24
N ASP A 171 2.93 -10.14 31.46
CA ASP A 171 4.00 -11.06 31.02
C ASP A 171 4.59 -10.64 29.66
N LEU A 172 5.80 -10.10 29.74
CA LEU A 172 6.58 -9.65 28.59
C LEU A 172 7.43 -10.79 27.99
N SER A 173 7.41 -12.02 28.52
CA SER A 173 8.12 -13.18 27.93
C SER A 173 7.68 -13.51 26.49
N ILE A 174 6.50 -13.05 26.09
CA ILE A 174 5.97 -13.13 24.72
C ILE A 174 6.88 -12.40 23.70
N PHE A 175 7.73 -11.45 24.14
CA PHE A 175 8.65 -10.72 23.26
C PHE A 175 9.67 -11.59 22.56
N ASP A 176 10.23 -12.58 23.26
CA ASP A 176 11.25 -13.46 22.69
C ASP A 176 10.66 -14.26 21.52
N THR A 177 9.37 -14.58 21.62
CA THR A 177 8.61 -15.27 20.56
C THR A 177 8.22 -14.34 19.39
N CYS A 178 8.03 -13.03 19.64
CA CYS A 178 7.74 -12.01 18.63
C CYS A 178 8.95 -11.72 17.72
N TYR A 179 10.13 -11.60 18.31
CA TYR A 179 11.32 -11.08 17.65
C TYR A 179 11.90 -12.07 16.62
N GLU A 180 11.70 -13.38 16.84
CA GLU A 180 12.10 -14.46 15.92
C GLU A 180 11.21 -14.60 14.66
N GLY A 181 10.33 -13.63 14.39
CA GLY A 181 9.57 -13.58 13.14
C GLY A 181 8.24 -14.34 13.16
N ASN A 182 7.76 -14.78 14.33
CA ASN A 182 6.50 -15.49 14.50
C ASN A 182 5.33 -14.60 14.96
N LEU A 183 5.29 -13.34 14.50
CA LEU A 183 4.21 -12.38 14.78
C LEU A 183 2.80 -12.92 14.47
N LYS A 184 2.69 -13.90 13.58
CA LYS A 184 1.41 -14.54 13.20
C LYS A 184 0.77 -15.30 14.37
N LYS A 185 1.56 -16.05 15.16
CA LYS A 185 1.05 -16.83 16.31
C LYS A 185 0.47 -15.93 17.40
N ILE A 186 1.01 -14.73 17.56
CA ILE A 186 0.63 -13.80 18.62
C ILE A 186 -0.61 -13.00 18.21
N VAL A 187 -0.71 -12.57 16.95
CA VAL A 187 -1.95 -11.95 16.46
C VAL A 187 -3.11 -12.95 16.46
N ASP A 188 -2.85 -14.22 16.18
CA ASP A 188 -3.86 -15.28 16.21
C ASP A 188 -4.23 -15.70 17.66
N SER A 189 -3.34 -15.55 18.64
CA SER A 189 -3.65 -15.81 20.07
C SER A 189 -4.45 -14.71 20.77
N PHE A 190 -4.56 -13.53 20.16
CA PHE A 190 -5.30 -12.38 20.69
C PHE A 190 -6.54 -12.00 19.85
N ARG A 191 -6.98 -12.87 18.95
CA ARG A 191 -8.33 -12.79 18.38
C ARG A 191 -9.31 -13.52 19.31
N PRO A 192 -10.48 -12.93 19.63
CA PRO A 192 -11.54 -13.64 20.32
C PRO A 192 -12.07 -14.81 19.49
#